data_AF-A0A7Y4HQV1-F1
#
_entry.id   AF-A0A7Y4HQV1-F1
#
_cell.length_a   1.000
_cell.length_b   1.000
_cell.length_c   1.000
_cell.angle_alpha   90.00
_cell.angle_beta   90.00
_cell.angle_gamma   90.00
#
_symmetry.space_group_name_H-M   'P 1'
#
loop_
_entity.id
_entity.type
_entity.pdbx_description
1 polymer ?
#
loop_
_entity_poly.entity_id
_entity_poly.type
_entity_poly.pdbx_seq_one_letter_code
_entity_poly.pdbx_strand_id
1 'polypeptide(L)'
;MVAHLLRLKLTLLRNSLKRSTWALIGVILGGLYGLGMLGLLIVGLVFLGSADSTVIRNVLVIGGSVVVLGWIVVPMVSSGIDMTLDPARFVTFAVPMRQLIIGLALGAVIGIPGIVTLLASLAQVGTWIRFPAAAVAALICAVFAVLLCVVASRLATTAVISLTSSRRFKDVSSMVILVPLILVGPIIAGVATGFEQSPGFANELAAILGWTPLGVFWAVPADVADGAYLTAALRFVLGVGVLALLAWLWQLNLARALVTPAYNAVTRKGAGNLGFFGRFPATPTGAVAARALTYWARDPRYLGSIVIVPLVPLLMLFFAAQSGDYTLLNFVGPIIAFLLAWSISADISYDNTAFWLHLSTGVSGRADRAGRALAVAVISAPAVLVFTIAPLWISGSLEDLPMMLGLSIGVLLTGIGFSSVVSARYTYNVPLPGESPLKTPPGTGFSMFAVQMIGWLVLLVLVIPELGLAIAYLVTGNSAFGWLTLLVGCVLGTVLLLVGLKVGGQWYDRRAPEQLQAVSVNK
;
A
#
# COMPACT_ATOMS: atom_id res chain seq x y z
N MET A 1 -17.79 5.77 -32.17
CA MET A 1 -17.37 6.07 -30.78
C MET A 1 -16.09 5.37 -30.35
N VAL A 2 -15.95 4.03 -30.48
CA VAL A 2 -14.69 3.32 -30.15
C VAL A 2 -13.47 3.93 -30.85
N ALA A 3 -13.57 4.19 -32.16
CA ALA A 3 -12.50 4.85 -32.92
C ALA A 3 -12.15 6.26 -32.42
N HIS A 4 -13.10 7.00 -31.84
CA HIS A 4 -12.84 8.33 -31.26
C HIS A 4 -12.10 8.22 -29.92
N LEU A 5 -12.43 7.23 -29.08
CA LEU A 5 -11.70 6.95 -27.85
C LEU A 5 -10.24 6.53 -28.14
N LEU A 6 -10.04 5.71 -29.17
CA LEU A 6 -8.70 5.32 -29.61
C LEU A 6 -7.90 6.51 -30.14
N ARG A 7 -8.51 7.35 -30.99
CA ARG A 7 -7.89 8.61 -31.45
C ARG A 7 -7.57 9.55 -30.30
N LEU A 8 -8.46 9.67 -29.31
CA LEU A 8 -8.24 10.49 -28.12
C LEU A 8 -7.05 9.99 -27.32
N LYS A 9 -6.96 8.67 -27.05
CA LYS A 9 -5.82 8.08 -26.34
C LYS A 9 -4.50 8.35 -27.07
N LEU A 10 -4.47 8.13 -28.39
CA LEU A 10 -3.28 8.40 -29.21
C LEU A 10 -2.91 9.89 -29.22
N THR A 11 -3.91 10.77 -29.24
CA THR A 11 -3.69 12.23 -29.21
C THR A 11 -3.15 12.68 -27.84
N LEU A 12 -3.68 12.13 -26.74
CA LEU A 12 -3.18 12.40 -25.39
C LEU A 12 -1.75 11.91 -25.20
N LEU A 13 -1.43 10.69 -25.66
CA LEU A 13 -0.05 10.18 -25.67
C LEU A 13 0.87 11.06 -26.52
N ARG A 14 0.43 11.48 -27.70
CA ARG A 14 1.22 12.39 -28.55
C ARG A 14 1.45 13.75 -27.90
N ASN A 15 0.46 14.28 -27.20
CA ASN A 15 0.56 15.59 -26.54
C ASN A 15 1.37 15.53 -25.23
N SER A 16 1.36 14.41 -24.50
CA SER A 16 2.22 14.24 -23.33
C SER A 16 3.70 14.23 -23.70
N LEU A 17 4.04 13.67 -24.87
CA LEU A 17 5.42 13.67 -25.41
C LEU A 17 5.92 15.06 -25.80
N LYS A 18 5.02 15.99 -26.12
CA LYS A 18 5.37 17.37 -26.51
C LYS A 18 5.52 18.33 -25.33
N ARG A 19 5.14 17.92 -24.12
CA ARG A 19 4.99 18.85 -22.97
C ARG A 19 6.27 19.06 -22.17
N SER A 20 7.25 18.16 -22.28
CA SER A 20 8.52 18.23 -21.55
C SER A 20 9.60 17.41 -22.26
N THR A 21 10.77 18.02 -22.51
CA THR A 21 11.95 17.35 -23.08
C THR A 21 12.41 16.18 -22.21
N TRP A 22 12.29 16.30 -20.88
CA TRP A 22 12.58 15.21 -19.95
C TRP A 22 11.58 14.05 -20.05
N ALA A 23 10.30 14.34 -20.31
CA ALA A 23 9.31 13.29 -20.54
C ALA A 23 9.59 12.55 -21.87
N LEU A 24 10.01 13.27 -22.91
CA LEU A 24 10.43 12.68 -24.18
C LEU A 24 11.66 11.76 -24.00
N ILE A 25 12.69 12.23 -23.30
CA ILE A 25 13.89 11.43 -22.98
C ILE A 25 13.48 10.17 -22.20
N GLY A 26 12.63 10.31 -21.18
CA GLY A 26 12.11 9.18 -20.41
C GLY A 26 11.34 8.16 -21.27
N VAL A 27 10.53 8.62 -22.22
CA VAL A 27 9.83 7.71 -23.15
C VAL A 27 10.78 7.05 -24.14
N ILE A 28 11.77 7.76 -24.66
CA ILE A 28 12.76 7.17 -25.59
C ILE A 28 13.59 6.12 -24.87
N LEU A 29 14.16 6.44 -23.71
CA LEU A 29 14.96 5.51 -22.92
C LEU A 29 14.13 4.32 -22.44
N GLY A 30 12.92 4.58 -21.90
CA GLY A 30 12.00 3.51 -21.49
C GLY A 30 11.52 2.65 -22.67
N GLY A 31 11.32 3.25 -23.84
CA GLY A 31 10.93 2.55 -25.07
C GLY A 31 12.05 1.68 -25.62
N LEU A 32 13.29 2.18 -25.67
CA LEU A 32 14.47 1.41 -26.06
C LEU A 32 14.74 0.25 -25.09
N TYR A 33 14.67 0.51 -23.79
CA TYR A 33 14.81 -0.51 -22.76
C TYR A 33 13.70 -1.58 -22.89
N GLY A 34 12.44 -1.16 -23.04
CA GLY A 34 11.31 -2.05 -23.21
C GLY A 34 11.39 -2.91 -24.48
N LEU A 35 11.80 -2.32 -25.60
CA LEU A 35 12.05 -3.04 -26.85
C LEU A 35 13.22 -4.02 -26.73
N GLY A 36 14.31 -3.61 -26.07
CA GLY A 36 15.45 -4.48 -25.80
C GLY A 36 15.06 -5.70 -24.94
N MET A 37 14.32 -5.47 -23.85
CA MET A 37 13.82 -6.52 -22.97
C MET A 37 12.85 -7.45 -23.69
N LEU A 38 11.95 -6.91 -24.51
CA LEU A 38 11.04 -7.71 -25.34
C LEU A 38 11.83 -8.55 -26.37
N GLY A 39 12.84 -7.97 -27.02
CA GLY A 39 13.72 -8.68 -27.94
C GLY A 39 14.43 -9.85 -27.26
N LEU A 40 15.03 -9.62 -26.10
CA LEU A 40 15.67 -10.67 -25.29
C LEU A 40 14.68 -11.77 -24.89
N LEU A 41 13.46 -11.40 -24.50
CA LEU A 41 12.41 -12.34 -24.15
C LEU A 41 11.98 -13.20 -25.35
N ILE A 42 11.79 -12.59 -26.54
CA ILE A 42 11.47 -13.32 -27.76
C ILE A 42 12.58 -14.31 -28.10
N VAL A 43 13.84 -13.87 -28.07
CA VAL A 43 14.99 -14.74 -28.30
C VAL A 43 15.02 -15.89 -27.28
N GLY A 44 14.82 -15.59 -26.00
CA GLY A 44 14.75 -16.59 -24.93
C GLY A 44 13.63 -17.62 -25.15
N LEU A 45 12.44 -17.19 -25.58
CA LEU A 45 11.32 -18.08 -25.91
C LEU A 45 11.64 -18.97 -27.12
N VAL A 46 12.30 -18.44 -28.15
CA VAL A 46 12.73 -19.26 -29.31
C VAL A 46 13.74 -20.33 -28.88
N PHE A 47 14.74 -19.98 -28.06
CA PHE A 47 15.68 -20.94 -27.51
C PHE A 47 15.01 -21.97 -26.58
N LEU A 48 14.05 -21.53 -25.75
CA LEU A 48 13.26 -22.40 -24.89
C LEU A 48 12.51 -23.47 -25.68
N GLY A 49 12.10 -23.17 -26.92
CA GLY A 49 11.45 -24.13 -27.82
C GLY A 49 12.30 -25.37 -28.14
N SER A 50 13.60 -25.37 -27.85
CA SER A 50 14.47 -26.54 -27.98
C SER A 50 14.50 -27.46 -26.73
N ALA A 51 14.08 -26.95 -25.56
CA ALA A 51 14.09 -27.67 -24.28
C ALA A 51 12.98 -28.72 -24.19
N ASP A 52 12.97 -29.54 -23.13
CA ASP A 52 11.91 -30.53 -22.91
C ASP A 52 10.54 -29.87 -22.62
N SER A 53 9.45 -30.57 -22.97
CA SER A 53 8.05 -30.10 -22.77
C SER A 53 7.79 -29.64 -21.33
N THR A 54 8.38 -30.33 -20.35
CA THR A 54 8.29 -30.00 -18.91
C THR A 54 8.92 -28.65 -18.58
N VAL A 55 10.08 -28.34 -19.15
CA VAL A 55 10.78 -27.06 -18.94
C VAL A 55 10.01 -25.93 -19.61
N ILE A 56 9.53 -26.15 -20.85
CA ILE A 56 8.70 -25.18 -21.57
C ILE A 56 7.44 -24.84 -20.75
N ARG A 57 6.74 -25.87 -20.25
CA ARG A 57 5.55 -25.71 -19.40
C ARG A 57 5.85 -24.87 -18.17
N ASN A 58 6.90 -25.20 -17.42
CA ASN A 58 7.20 -24.51 -16.16
C ASN A 58 7.50 -23.02 -16.40
N VAL A 59 8.35 -22.71 -17.39
CA VAL A 59 8.74 -21.34 -17.70
C VAL A 59 7.54 -20.52 -18.18
N LEU A 60 6.72 -21.07 -19.09
CA LEU A 60 5.56 -20.35 -19.63
C LEU A 60 4.46 -20.16 -18.58
N VAL A 61 4.17 -21.17 -17.75
CA VAL A 61 3.11 -21.07 -16.73
C VAL A 61 3.51 -20.12 -15.61
N ILE A 62 4.74 -20.22 -15.10
CA ILE A 62 5.23 -19.33 -14.04
C ILE A 62 5.38 -17.91 -14.58
N GLY A 63 6.06 -17.74 -15.72
CA GLY A 63 6.26 -16.42 -16.34
C GLY A 63 4.94 -15.76 -16.74
N GLY A 64 4.02 -16.51 -17.34
CA GLY A 64 2.69 -16.05 -17.69
C GLY A 64 1.85 -15.65 -16.48
N SER A 65 1.94 -16.39 -15.38
CA SER A 65 1.28 -16.05 -14.11
C SER A 65 1.80 -14.73 -13.55
N VAL A 66 3.11 -14.50 -13.59
CA VAL A 66 3.74 -13.24 -13.19
C VAL A 66 3.25 -12.08 -14.07
N VAL A 67 3.09 -12.28 -15.37
CA VAL A 67 2.53 -11.27 -16.29
C VAL A 67 1.10 -10.91 -15.89
N VAL A 68 0.23 -11.89 -15.65
CA VAL A 68 -1.16 -11.64 -15.21
C VAL A 68 -1.20 -10.89 -13.89
N LEU A 69 -0.37 -11.30 -12.91
CA LEU A 69 -0.23 -10.60 -11.62
C LEU A 69 0.24 -9.16 -11.81
N GLY A 70 1.24 -8.92 -12.66
CA GLY A 70 1.73 -7.59 -12.98
C GLY A 70 0.64 -6.67 -13.52
N TRP A 71 -0.24 -7.18 -14.39
CA TRP A 71 -1.37 -6.43 -14.93
C TRP A 71 -2.44 -6.08 -13.88
N ILE A 72 -2.53 -6.85 -12.79
CA ILE A 72 -3.42 -6.55 -11.66
C ILE A 72 -2.74 -5.54 -10.73
N VAL A 73 -1.51 -5.80 -10.30
CA VAL A 73 -0.82 -5.04 -9.24
C VAL A 73 -0.30 -3.69 -9.72
N VAL A 74 0.37 -3.62 -10.88
CA VAL A 74 1.03 -2.38 -11.34
C VAL A 74 0.03 -1.21 -11.44
N PRO A 75 -1.16 -1.38 -12.08
CA PRO A 75 -2.13 -0.30 -12.18
C PRO A 75 -2.75 0.10 -10.84
N MET A 76 -2.78 -0.78 -9.83
CA MET A 76 -3.28 -0.46 -8.49
C MET A 76 -2.29 0.41 -7.70
N VAL A 77 -0.98 0.25 -7.93
CA VAL A 77 0.06 1.08 -7.31
C VAL A 77 0.23 2.39 -8.06
N SER A 78 0.11 2.38 -9.39
CA SER A 78 0.24 3.57 -10.22
C SER A 78 -1.06 4.36 -10.40
N SER A 79 -2.19 3.88 -9.87
CA SER A 79 -3.48 4.58 -9.97
C SER A 79 -3.39 5.94 -9.29
N GLY A 80 -3.36 6.99 -10.11
CA GLY A 80 -3.05 8.36 -9.71
C GLY A 80 -2.17 9.09 -10.73
N ILE A 81 -1.37 8.34 -11.51
CA ILE A 81 -0.39 8.90 -12.46
C ILE A 81 -0.97 8.98 -13.88
N ASP A 82 -1.87 8.08 -14.29
CA ASP A 82 -2.42 8.05 -15.65
C ASP A 82 -3.96 8.05 -15.68
N MET A 83 -4.56 9.25 -15.65
CA MET A 83 -6.02 9.49 -15.74
C MET A 83 -6.54 9.57 -17.20
N THR A 84 -5.79 9.07 -18.18
CA THR A 84 -6.07 9.31 -19.60
C THR A 84 -7.42 8.77 -20.09
N LEU A 85 -7.99 7.74 -19.44
CA LEU A 85 -9.32 7.19 -19.73
C LEU A 85 -10.09 6.85 -18.45
N ASP A 86 -10.34 7.86 -17.61
CA ASP A 86 -11.19 7.71 -16.42
C ASP A 86 -12.68 7.58 -16.82
N PRO A 87 -13.36 6.47 -16.46
CA PRO A 87 -14.79 6.30 -16.71
C PRO A 87 -15.67 7.43 -16.16
N ALA A 88 -15.25 8.08 -15.06
CA ALA A 88 -15.98 9.19 -14.45
C ALA A 88 -16.09 10.40 -15.39
N ARG A 89 -15.13 10.58 -16.30
CA ARG A 89 -15.13 11.68 -17.28
C ARG A 89 -16.07 11.43 -18.46
N PHE A 90 -16.56 10.19 -18.61
CA PHE A 90 -17.55 9.82 -19.64
C PHE A 90 -18.99 9.82 -19.13
N VAL A 91 -19.21 10.06 -17.83
CA VAL A 91 -20.55 10.13 -17.20
C VAL A 91 -21.43 11.19 -17.87
N THR A 92 -20.85 12.32 -18.29
CA THR A 92 -21.58 13.40 -18.97
C THR A 92 -21.94 13.10 -20.43
N PHE A 93 -21.36 12.05 -21.03
CA PHE A 93 -21.50 11.76 -22.47
C PHE A 93 -22.46 10.59 -22.78
N ALA A 94 -23.14 10.03 -21.77
CA ALA A 94 -24.17 8.98 -21.90
C ALA A 94 -23.81 7.84 -22.90
N VAL A 95 -22.56 7.38 -22.88
CA VAL A 95 -22.07 6.38 -23.84
C VAL A 95 -22.67 5.00 -23.56
N PRO A 96 -23.15 4.25 -24.57
CA PRO A 96 -23.65 2.89 -24.36
C PRO A 96 -22.58 1.98 -23.73
N MET A 97 -22.94 1.26 -22.66
CA MET A 97 -22.03 0.44 -21.84
C MET A 97 -21.17 -0.52 -22.67
N ARG A 98 -21.77 -1.20 -23.65
CA ARG A 98 -21.05 -2.15 -24.52
C ARG A 98 -19.91 -1.47 -25.30
N GLN A 99 -20.15 -0.26 -25.82
CA GLN A 99 -19.14 0.50 -26.57
C GLN A 99 -18.04 1.05 -25.66
N LEU A 100 -18.39 1.40 -24.42
CA LEU A 100 -17.43 1.87 -23.43
C LEU A 100 -16.49 0.74 -22.98
N ILE A 101 -17.01 -0.45 -22.68
CA ILE A 101 -16.22 -1.63 -22.30
C ILE A 101 -15.25 -2.02 -23.44
N ILE A 102 -15.76 -2.12 -24.67
CA ILE A 102 -14.93 -2.45 -25.85
C ILE A 102 -13.87 -1.37 -26.10
N GLY A 103 -14.25 -0.10 -26.00
CA GLY A 103 -13.32 1.02 -26.17
C GLY A 103 -12.21 1.07 -25.11
N LEU A 104 -12.53 0.77 -23.85
CA LEU A 104 -11.58 0.72 -22.75
C LEU A 104 -10.64 -0.50 -22.84
N ALA A 105 -11.16 -1.65 -23.28
CA ALA A 105 -10.39 -2.86 -23.48
C ALA A 105 -9.42 -2.71 -24.66
N LEU A 106 -9.91 -2.30 -25.84
CA LEU A 106 -9.06 -2.04 -27.00
C LEU A 106 -8.07 -0.90 -26.74
N GLY A 107 -8.53 0.13 -26.01
CA GLY A 107 -7.65 1.21 -25.56
C GLY A 107 -6.51 0.68 -24.69
N ALA A 108 -6.75 -0.29 -23.80
CA ALA A 108 -5.70 -0.91 -22.99
C ALA A 108 -4.71 -1.72 -23.84
N VAL A 109 -5.20 -2.51 -24.80
CA VAL A 109 -4.37 -3.30 -25.73
C VAL A 109 -3.45 -2.42 -26.57
N ILE A 110 -3.94 -1.27 -27.05
CA ILE A 110 -3.16 -0.32 -27.86
C ILE A 110 -2.13 0.49 -27.03
N GLY A 111 -2.17 0.38 -25.69
CA GLY A 111 -1.13 0.95 -24.85
C GLY A 111 0.21 0.19 -24.99
N ILE A 112 1.32 0.84 -24.64
CA ILE A 112 2.66 0.22 -24.65
C ILE A 112 2.67 -1.14 -23.92
N PRO A 113 2.12 -1.27 -22.68
CA PRO A 113 2.10 -2.56 -21.99
C PRO A 113 1.27 -3.62 -22.74
N GLY A 114 0.17 -3.21 -23.38
CA GLY A 114 -0.71 -4.09 -24.15
C GLY A 114 -0.02 -4.67 -25.39
N ILE A 115 0.67 -3.81 -26.16
CA ILE A 115 1.43 -4.23 -27.35
C ILE A 115 2.58 -5.17 -26.94
N VAL A 116 3.34 -4.82 -25.90
CA VAL A 116 4.45 -5.66 -25.41
C VAL A 116 3.95 -7.02 -24.95
N THR A 117 2.86 -7.07 -24.16
CA THR A 117 2.27 -8.33 -23.68
C THR A 117 1.72 -9.16 -24.84
N LEU A 118 1.09 -8.52 -25.84
CA LEU A 118 0.60 -9.21 -27.04
C LEU A 118 1.74 -9.84 -27.82
N LEU A 119 2.80 -9.07 -28.12
CA LEU A 119 3.96 -9.59 -28.85
C LEU A 119 4.66 -10.72 -28.09
N ALA A 120 4.85 -10.58 -26.77
CA ALA A 120 5.40 -11.63 -25.92
C ALA A 120 4.53 -12.90 -25.92
N SER A 121 3.20 -12.74 -25.81
CA SER A 121 2.26 -13.87 -25.82
C SER A 121 2.20 -14.58 -27.17
N LEU A 122 2.37 -13.85 -28.28
CA LEU A 122 2.44 -14.43 -29.63
C LEU A 122 3.79 -15.12 -29.85
N ALA A 123 4.88 -14.57 -29.34
CA ALA A 123 6.21 -15.18 -29.44
C ALA A 123 6.27 -16.56 -28.79
N GLN A 124 5.44 -16.82 -27.77
CA GLN A 124 5.33 -18.15 -27.16
C GLN A 124 4.91 -19.23 -28.17
N VAL A 125 4.17 -18.88 -29.24
CA VAL A 125 3.79 -19.85 -30.28
C VAL A 125 5.04 -20.49 -30.90
N GLY A 126 6.13 -19.71 -30.99
CA GLY A 126 7.44 -20.17 -31.44
C GLY A 126 8.02 -21.31 -30.59
N THR A 127 7.73 -21.33 -29.28
CA THR A 127 8.22 -22.38 -28.37
C THR A 127 7.63 -23.76 -28.69
N TRP A 128 6.44 -23.79 -29.29
CA TRP A 128 5.68 -25.00 -29.58
C TRP A 128 5.73 -25.43 -31.05
N ILE A 129 6.59 -24.83 -31.89
CA ILE A 129 6.63 -25.12 -33.34
C ILE A 129 6.85 -26.62 -33.63
N ARG A 130 7.59 -27.33 -32.78
CA ARG A 130 7.81 -28.79 -32.89
C ARG A 130 6.52 -29.62 -32.74
N PHE A 131 5.47 -29.04 -32.16
CA PHE A 131 4.18 -29.67 -31.89
C PHE A 131 3.06 -28.82 -32.53
N PRO A 132 2.66 -29.09 -33.79
CA PRO A 132 1.76 -28.22 -34.54
C PRO A 132 0.41 -27.96 -33.85
N ALA A 133 -0.16 -28.99 -33.22
CA ALA A 133 -1.40 -28.86 -32.45
C ALA A 133 -1.24 -27.93 -31.24
N ALA A 134 -0.11 -28.01 -30.52
CA ALA A 134 0.19 -27.15 -29.39
C ALA A 134 0.48 -25.71 -29.82
N ALA A 135 1.10 -25.50 -30.99
CA ALA A 135 1.31 -24.15 -31.55
C ALA A 135 -0.03 -23.45 -31.87
N VAL A 136 -0.98 -24.17 -32.46
CA VAL A 136 -2.33 -23.64 -32.71
C VAL A 136 -3.04 -23.33 -31.39
N ALA A 137 -2.96 -24.23 -30.40
CA ALA A 137 -3.51 -24.00 -29.08
C ALA A 137 -2.86 -22.78 -28.38
N ALA A 138 -1.55 -22.60 -28.51
CA ALA A 138 -0.79 -21.47 -27.97
C ALA A 138 -1.22 -20.14 -28.61
N LEU A 139 -1.51 -20.13 -29.91
CA LEU A 139 -1.99 -18.93 -30.60
C LEU A 139 -3.34 -18.48 -30.04
N ILE A 140 -4.27 -19.42 -29.87
CA ILE A 140 -5.59 -19.14 -29.29
C ILE A 140 -5.42 -18.67 -27.85
N CYS A 141 -4.64 -19.41 -27.05
CA CYS A 141 -4.41 -19.09 -25.63
C CYS A 141 -3.69 -17.75 -25.43
N ALA A 142 -2.81 -17.33 -26.34
CA ALA A 142 -2.16 -16.03 -26.30
C ALA A 142 -3.19 -14.88 -26.33
N VAL A 143 -4.17 -14.96 -27.23
CA VAL A 143 -5.24 -13.95 -27.33
C VAL A 143 -6.07 -13.91 -26.05
N PHE A 144 -6.47 -15.06 -25.52
CA PHE A 144 -7.25 -15.13 -24.29
C PHE A 144 -6.46 -14.68 -23.05
N ALA A 145 -5.15 -14.98 -22.98
CA ALA A 145 -4.28 -14.51 -21.91
C ALA A 145 -4.15 -12.98 -21.91
N VAL A 146 -3.99 -12.35 -23.07
CA VAL A 146 -3.97 -10.89 -23.20
C VAL A 146 -5.31 -10.28 -22.79
N LEU A 147 -6.42 -10.87 -23.22
CA LEU A 147 -7.76 -10.42 -22.81
C LEU A 147 -7.95 -10.54 -21.29
N LEU A 148 -7.48 -11.64 -20.69
CA LEU A 148 -7.51 -11.83 -19.24
C LEU A 148 -6.73 -10.76 -18.51
N CYS A 149 -5.49 -10.48 -18.93
CA CYS A 149 -4.67 -9.40 -18.39
C CYS A 149 -5.41 -8.05 -18.43
N VAL A 150 -5.98 -7.70 -19.59
CA VAL A 150 -6.69 -6.43 -19.78
C VAL A 150 -7.95 -6.35 -18.92
N VAL A 151 -8.79 -7.38 -18.93
CA VAL A 151 -10.05 -7.40 -18.16
C VAL A 151 -9.77 -7.40 -16.67
N ALA A 152 -8.82 -8.21 -16.19
CA ALA A 152 -8.43 -8.26 -14.79
C ALA A 152 -7.90 -6.90 -14.32
N SER A 153 -7.03 -6.27 -15.11
CA SER A 153 -6.51 -4.93 -14.85
C SER A 153 -7.61 -3.86 -14.77
N ARG A 154 -8.56 -3.88 -15.70
CA ARG A 154 -9.69 -2.94 -15.73
C ARG A 154 -10.67 -3.18 -14.59
N LEU A 155 -10.95 -4.42 -14.25
CA LEU A 155 -11.75 -4.76 -13.08
C LEU A 155 -11.06 -4.25 -11.81
N ALA A 156 -9.78 -4.55 -11.62
CA ALA A 156 -9.02 -4.14 -10.44
C ALA A 156 -9.03 -2.62 -10.27
N THR A 157 -8.68 -1.87 -11.33
CA THR A 157 -8.70 -0.40 -11.30
C THR A 157 -10.09 0.18 -11.06
N THR A 158 -11.13 -0.36 -11.70
CA THR A 158 -12.52 0.10 -11.48
C THR A 158 -12.99 -0.22 -10.06
N ALA A 159 -12.64 -1.41 -9.54
CA ALA A 159 -12.96 -1.83 -8.19
C ALA A 159 -12.28 -0.90 -7.17
N VAL A 160 -10.99 -0.60 -7.32
CA VAL A 160 -10.26 0.34 -6.45
C VAL A 160 -10.93 1.71 -6.42
N ILE A 161 -11.32 2.26 -7.57
CA ILE A 161 -12.01 3.55 -7.66
C ILE A 161 -13.39 3.50 -6.97
N SER A 162 -14.16 2.44 -7.19
CA SER A 162 -15.48 2.25 -6.57
C SER A 162 -15.43 1.99 -5.05
N LEU A 163 -14.35 1.36 -4.57
CA LEU A 163 -14.15 1.08 -3.16
C LEU A 163 -13.65 2.33 -2.42
N THR A 164 -12.81 3.14 -3.07
CA THR A 164 -12.31 4.41 -2.52
C THR A 164 -13.35 5.53 -2.54
N SER A 165 -14.40 5.44 -3.35
CA SER A 165 -15.53 6.38 -3.35
C SER A 165 -16.50 6.15 -2.19
N SER A 166 -16.63 4.91 -1.69
CA SER A 166 -17.46 4.59 -0.53
C SER A 166 -16.72 4.92 0.76
N ARG A 167 -17.25 5.86 1.57
CA ARG A 167 -16.63 6.25 2.86
C ARG A 167 -16.35 5.08 3.81
N ARG A 168 -17.17 4.01 3.78
CA ARG A 168 -16.98 2.82 4.63
C ARG A 168 -15.94 1.84 4.08
N PHE A 169 -15.76 1.81 2.76
CA PHE A 169 -14.81 0.92 2.11
C PHE A 169 -13.49 1.59 1.77
N LYS A 170 -13.40 2.92 1.82
CA LYS A 170 -12.14 3.66 1.66
C LYS A 170 -11.09 3.24 2.69
N ASP A 171 -11.54 2.99 3.92
CA ASP A 171 -10.72 2.60 5.06
C ASP A 171 -10.26 1.13 4.97
N VAL A 172 -11.08 0.27 4.35
CA VAL A 172 -10.79 -1.16 4.12
C VAL A 172 -10.02 -1.35 2.80
N SER A 173 -10.24 -0.51 1.80
CA SER A 173 -9.68 -0.62 0.46
C SER A 173 -8.17 -0.35 0.47
N SER A 174 -7.71 0.64 1.25
CA SER A 174 -6.27 0.83 1.45
C SER A 174 -5.63 -0.41 2.08
N MET A 175 -6.24 -1.02 3.09
CA MET A 175 -5.77 -2.28 3.68
C MET A 175 -5.77 -3.44 2.67
N VAL A 176 -6.85 -3.62 1.91
CA VAL A 176 -6.99 -4.70 0.92
C VAL A 176 -6.00 -4.57 -0.24
N ILE A 177 -5.60 -3.36 -0.62
CA ILE A 177 -4.58 -3.12 -1.66
C ILE A 177 -3.16 -3.23 -1.08
N LEU A 178 -2.95 -2.72 0.12
CA LEU A 178 -1.63 -2.64 0.75
C LEU A 178 -1.15 -4.02 1.21
N VAL A 179 -2.03 -4.87 1.78
CA VAL A 179 -1.65 -6.20 2.27
C VAL A 179 -1.02 -7.07 1.18
N PRO A 180 -1.63 -7.28 -0.01
CA PRO A 180 -0.99 -8.03 -1.09
C PRO A 180 0.32 -7.39 -1.54
N LEU A 181 0.36 -6.05 -1.67
CA LEU A 181 1.56 -5.33 -2.13
C LEU A 181 2.75 -5.56 -1.19
N ILE A 182 2.51 -5.60 0.12
CA ILE A 182 3.55 -5.79 1.11
C ILE A 182 3.96 -7.27 1.19
N LEU A 183 3.00 -8.19 1.06
CA LEU A 183 3.27 -9.62 1.00
C LEU A 183 4.07 -10.02 -0.25
N VAL A 184 4.19 -9.16 -1.28
CA VAL A 184 5.04 -9.41 -2.44
C VAL A 184 6.47 -9.78 -2.03
N GLY A 185 7.06 -9.08 -1.07
CA GLY A 185 8.42 -9.37 -0.58
C GLY A 185 8.55 -10.78 0.02
N PRO A 186 7.79 -11.10 1.08
CA PRO A 186 7.70 -12.45 1.65
C PRO A 186 7.39 -13.55 0.62
N ILE A 187 6.48 -13.30 -0.31
CA ILE A 187 6.12 -14.27 -1.37
C ILE A 187 7.32 -14.50 -2.28
N ILE A 188 8.02 -13.46 -2.73
CA ILE A 188 9.22 -13.60 -3.56
C ILE A 188 10.31 -14.37 -2.81
N ALA A 189 10.54 -14.05 -1.53
CA ALA A 189 11.53 -14.76 -0.70
C ALA A 189 11.15 -16.23 -0.49
N GLY A 190 9.88 -16.53 -0.23
CA GLY A 190 9.37 -17.91 -0.12
C GLY A 190 9.49 -18.70 -1.41
N VAL A 191 9.22 -18.06 -2.56
CA VAL A 191 9.39 -18.68 -3.88
C VAL A 191 10.87 -18.93 -4.17
N ALA A 192 11.75 -17.96 -3.90
CA ALA A 192 13.19 -18.09 -4.12
C ALA A 192 13.80 -19.23 -3.28
N THR A 193 13.46 -19.28 -1.99
CA THR A 193 13.87 -20.40 -1.11
C THR A 193 13.35 -21.75 -1.59
N GLY A 194 12.11 -21.82 -2.10
CA GLY A 194 11.57 -23.02 -2.73
C GLY A 194 12.40 -23.50 -3.93
N PHE A 195 12.86 -22.58 -4.79
CA PHE A 195 13.75 -22.90 -5.91
C PHE A 195 15.14 -23.37 -5.46
N GLU A 196 15.67 -22.85 -4.36
CA GLU A 196 16.97 -23.25 -3.81
C GLU A 196 16.92 -24.63 -3.13
N GLN A 197 15.84 -24.92 -2.41
CA GLN A 197 15.74 -26.10 -1.55
C GLN A 197 15.17 -27.34 -2.25
N SER A 198 14.38 -27.17 -3.33
CA SER A 198 13.72 -28.28 -4.01
C SER A 198 13.87 -28.20 -5.53
N PRO A 199 14.64 -29.13 -6.15
CA PRO A 199 14.75 -29.24 -7.61
C PRO A 199 13.41 -29.47 -8.33
N GLY A 200 12.40 -30.01 -7.62
CA GLY A 200 11.06 -30.27 -8.14
C GLY A 200 10.08 -29.09 -8.02
N PHE A 201 10.44 -28.04 -7.28
CA PHE A 201 9.54 -26.92 -6.95
C PHE A 201 8.93 -26.24 -8.17
N ALA A 202 9.72 -26.08 -9.25
CA ALA A 202 9.25 -25.48 -10.50
C ALA A 202 8.07 -26.27 -11.12
N ASN A 203 8.13 -27.60 -11.05
CA ASN A 203 7.07 -28.47 -11.58
C ASN A 203 5.81 -28.38 -10.70
N GLU A 204 5.95 -28.42 -9.39
CA GLU A 204 4.83 -28.31 -8.45
C GLU A 204 4.13 -26.95 -8.57
N LEU A 205 4.92 -25.87 -8.59
CA LEU A 205 4.42 -24.52 -8.70
C LEU A 205 3.69 -24.33 -10.03
N ALA A 206 4.25 -24.81 -11.15
CA ALA A 206 3.58 -24.76 -12.45
C ALA A 206 2.31 -25.63 -12.50
N ALA A 207 2.30 -26.79 -11.85
CA ALA A 207 1.12 -27.65 -11.77
C ALA A 207 -0.02 -26.96 -11.01
N ILE A 208 0.28 -26.30 -9.88
CA ILE A 208 -0.70 -25.53 -9.11
C ILE A 208 -1.17 -24.32 -9.92
N LEU A 209 -0.24 -23.49 -10.42
CA LEU A 209 -0.56 -22.28 -11.17
C LEU A 209 -1.34 -22.57 -12.46
N GLY A 210 -1.11 -23.71 -13.12
CA GLY A 210 -1.83 -24.14 -14.31
C GLY A 210 -3.33 -24.38 -14.08
N TRP A 211 -3.77 -24.57 -12.84
CA TRP A 211 -5.19 -24.64 -12.46
C TRP A 211 -5.76 -23.32 -11.94
N THR A 212 -4.90 -22.31 -11.74
CA THR A 212 -5.32 -20.98 -11.31
C THR A 212 -5.61 -20.07 -12.51
N PRO A 213 -6.44 -19.02 -12.34
CA PRO A 213 -6.63 -17.99 -13.36
C PRO A 213 -5.33 -17.39 -13.92
N LEU A 214 -4.26 -17.37 -13.12
CA LEU A 214 -2.99 -16.75 -13.48
C LEU A 214 -2.26 -17.54 -14.58
N GLY A 215 -2.24 -18.88 -14.45
CA GLY A 215 -1.46 -19.79 -15.29
C GLY A 215 -2.27 -20.56 -16.33
N VAL A 216 -3.61 -20.54 -16.25
CA VAL A 216 -4.48 -21.48 -16.99
C VAL A 216 -4.27 -21.49 -18.50
N PHE A 217 -4.21 -20.33 -19.16
CA PHE A 217 -4.01 -20.27 -20.62
C PHE A 217 -2.58 -20.64 -21.05
N TRP A 218 -1.60 -20.48 -20.15
CA TRP A 218 -0.21 -20.80 -20.40
C TRP A 218 0.07 -22.31 -20.28
N ALA A 219 -0.77 -23.04 -19.55
CA ALA A 219 -0.64 -24.48 -19.34
C ALA A 219 -1.25 -25.32 -20.48
N VAL A 220 -2.30 -24.82 -21.15
CA VAL A 220 -3.05 -25.55 -22.20
C VAL A 220 -2.16 -26.05 -23.34
N PRO A 221 -1.22 -25.27 -23.92
CA PRO A 221 -0.37 -25.77 -25.00
C PRO A 221 0.51 -26.95 -24.60
N ALA A 222 0.99 -26.97 -23.35
CA ALA A 222 1.79 -28.07 -22.83
C ALA A 222 0.98 -29.35 -22.70
N ASP A 223 -0.25 -29.27 -22.19
CA ASP A 223 -1.15 -30.43 -22.10
C ASP A 223 -1.49 -30.99 -23.49
N VAL A 224 -1.61 -30.13 -24.51
CA VAL A 224 -1.83 -30.54 -25.90
C VAL A 224 -0.59 -31.23 -26.48
N ALA A 225 0.60 -30.75 -26.16
CA ALA A 225 1.86 -31.37 -26.58
C ALA A 225 2.07 -32.74 -25.90
N ASP A 226 1.67 -32.86 -24.63
CA ASP A 226 1.74 -34.09 -23.84
C ASP A 226 0.59 -35.10 -24.18
N GLY A 227 -0.32 -34.75 -25.10
CA GLY A 227 -1.45 -35.59 -25.53
C GLY A 227 -2.65 -35.64 -24.57
N ALA A 228 -2.62 -34.84 -23.50
CA ALA A 228 -3.66 -34.75 -22.49
C ALA A 228 -4.80 -33.78 -22.91
N TYR A 229 -5.47 -34.08 -24.03
CA TYR A 229 -6.49 -33.20 -24.61
C TYR A 229 -7.67 -32.88 -23.67
N LEU A 230 -8.07 -33.83 -22.81
CA LEU A 230 -9.14 -33.62 -21.85
C LEU A 230 -8.75 -32.57 -20.80
N THR A 231 -7.54 -32.66 -20.25
CA THR A 231 -7.00 -31.70 -19.28
C THR A 231 -6.84 -30.32 -19.92
N ALA A 232 -6.33 -30.27 -21.15
CA ALA A 232 -6.22 -29.04 -21.93
C ALA A 232 -7.58 -28.36 -22.12
N ALA A 233 -8.62 -29.14 -22.48
CA ALA A 233 -9.98 -28.63 -22.65
C ALA A 233 -10.57 -28.11 -21.33
N LEU A 234 -10.39 -28.85 -20.22
CA LEU A 234 -10.86 -28.43 -18.91
C LEU A 234 -10.23 -27.12 -18.44
N ARG A 235 -8.91 -26.99 -18.59
CA ARG A 235 -8.19 -25.73 -18.27
C ARG A 235 -8.65 -24.60 -19.18
N PHE A 236 -8.79 -24.83 -20.48
CA PHE A 236 -9.27 -23.80 -21.39
C PHE A 236 -10.69 -23.31 -21.03
N VAL A 237 -11.61 -24.22 -20.75
CA VAL A 237 -12.98 -23.88 -20.32
C VAL A 237 -12.98 -23.13 -18.99
N LEU A 238 -12.14 -23.53 -18.03
CA LEU A 238 -11.97 -22.82 -16.77
C LEU A 238 -11.46 -21.39 -17.01
N GLY A 239 -10.45 -21.21 -17.85
CA GLY A 239 -9.90 -19.90 -18.20
C GLY A 239 -10.93 -18.99 -18.87
N VAL A 240 -11.70 -19.51 -19.83
CA VAL A 240 -12.79 -18.76 -20.48
C VAL A 240 -13.89 -18.41 -19.48
N GLY A 241 -14.27 -19.35 -18.61
CA GLY A 241 -15.26 -19.12 -17.55
C GLY A 241 -14.83 -18.00 -16.59
N VAL A 242 -13.56 -18.00 -16.17
CA VAL A 242 -13.00 -16.92 -15.33
C VAL A 242 -12.97 -15.60 -16.08
N LEU A 243 -12.53 -15.58 -17.35
CA LEU A 243 -12.54 -14.36 -18.15
C LEU A 243 -13.96 -13.77 -18.27
N ALA A 244 -14.96 -14.61 -18.53
CA ALA A 244 -16.36 -14.20 -18.62
C ALA A 244 -16.88 -13.67 -17.27
N LEU A 245 -16.55 -14.34 -16.16
CA LEU A 245 -16.88 -13.88 -14.81
C LEU A 245 -16.25 -12.51 -14.51
N LEU A 246 -14.97 -12.32 -14.79
CA LEU A 246 -14.27 -11.06 -14.56
C LEU A 246 -14.82 -9.93 -15.44
N ALA A 247 -15.15 -10.23 -16.71
CA ALA A 247 -15.78 -9.26 -17.61
C ALA A 247 -17.18 -8.86 -17.11
N TRP A 248 -17.96 -9.82 -16.62
CA TRP A 248 -19.28 -9.56 -16.03
C TRP A 248 -19.18 -8.74 -14.75
N LEU A 249 -18.28 -9.09 -13.83
CA LEU A 249 -18.00 -8.31 -12.63
C LEU A 249 -17.54 -6.89 -12.97
N TRP A 250 -16.74 -6.72 -14.02
CA TRP A 250 -16.29 -5.40 -14.47
C TRP A 250 -17.47 -4.58 -14.98
N GLN A 251 -18.34 -5.17 -15.81
CA GLN A 251 -19.55 -4.52 -16.29
C GLN A 251 -20.46 -4.08 -15.13
N LEU A 252 -20.65 -4.93 -14.11
CA LEU A 252 -21.46 -4.61 -12.93
C LEU A 252 -20.87 -3.44 -12.13
N ASN A 253 -19.56 -3.45 -11.87
CA ASN A 253 -18.88 -2.38 -11.14
C ASN A 253 -18.91 -1.06 -11.92
N LEU A 254 -18.70 -1.12 -13.23
CA LEU A 254 -18.76 0.05 -14.11
C LEU A 254 -20.17 0.64 -14.17
N ALA A 255 -21.21 -0.20 -14.25
CA ALA A 255 -22.60 0.25 -14.21
C ALA A 255 -22.93 0.97 -12.89
N ARG A 256 -22.52 0.39 -11.75
CA ARG A 256 -22.71 1.02 -10.44
C ARG A 256 -21.95 2.34 -10.33
N ALA A 257 -20.70 2.40 -10.80
CA ALA A 257 -19.88 3.60 -10.76
C ALA A 257 -20.46 4.76 -11.60
N LEU A 258 -21.12 4.45 -12.72
CA LEU A 258 -21.76 5.46 -13.57
C LEU A 258 -23.10 5.98 -13.01
N VAL A 259 -23.83 5.16 -12.24
CA VAL A 259 -25.17 5.51 -11.70
C VAL A 259 -25.13 6.05 -10.27
N THR A 260 -24.08 5.71 -9.50
CA THR A 260 -23.87 6.19 -8.13
C THR A 260 -22.58 7.01 -8.02
N PRO A 261 -22.58 8.28 -8.49
CA PRO A 261 -21.41 9.13 -8.31
C PRO A 261 -21.11 9.30 -6.82
N ALA A 262 -19.82 9.22 -6.47
CA ALA A 262 -19.25 9.22 -5.12
C ALA A 262 -19.68 10.36 -4.20
N TYR A 263 -20.36 11.38 -4.72
CA TYR A 263 -20.52 12.66 -4.06
C TYR A 263 -21.74 12.75 -3.11
N ASN A 264 -22.73 11.85 -3.19
CA ASN A 264 -24.06 12.11 -2.61
C ASN A 264 -24.65 11.01 -1.71
N ALA A 265 -23.85 10.38 -0.85
CA ALA A 265 -24.41 9.53 0.22
C ALA A 265 -24.45 10.29 1.56
N VAL A 266 -25.41 11.21 1.71
CA VAL A 266 -25.74 11.80 3.02
C VAL A 266 -26.50 10.74 3.82
N THR A 267 -25.79 9.98 4.66
CA THR A 267 -26.46 9.05 5.58
C THR A 267 -27.20 9.87 6.66
N ARG A 268 -28.53 9.75 6.72
CA ARG A 268 -29.33 10.25 7.85
C ARG A 268 -28.85 9.53 9.12
N LYS A 269 -28.15 10.23 10.01
CA LYS A 269 -27.80 9.71 11.34
C LYS A 269 -28.94 10.00 12.31
N GLY A 270 -29.24 9.04 13.19
CA GLY A 270 -30.13 9.25 14.32
C GLY A 270 -29.61 10.38 15.21
N ALA A 271 -30.51 11.24 15.69
CA ALA A 271 -30.19 12.29 16.63
C ALA A 271 -29.64 11.69 17.95
N GLY A 272 -28.68 12.37 18.59
CA GLY A 272 -28.23 12.05 19.95
C GLY A 272 -26.90 11.28 20.10
N ASN A 273 -26.29 10.74 19.02
CA ASN A 273 -24.97 10.09 19.14
C ASN A 273 -23.82 11.11 19.00
N LEU A 274 -23.33 11.63 20.13
CA LEU A 274 -22.18 12.53 20.21
C LEU A 274 -20.82 11.84 19.94
N GLY A 275 -20.80 10.52 19.74
CA GLY A 275 -19.57 9.77 19.45
C GLY A 275 -18.57 9.84 20.61
N PHE A 276 -17.30 10.17 20.31
CA PHE A 276 -16.28 10.33 21.34
C PHE A 276 -16.53 11.55 22.24
N PHE A 277 -17.26 12.57 21.77
CA PHE A 277 -17.57 13.75 22.60
C PHE A 277 -18.48 13.42 23.80
N GLY A 278 -19.26 12.34 23.73
CA GLY A 278 -20.04 11.85 24.88
C GLY A 278 -19.24 10.98 25.87
N ARG A 279 -17.98 10.65 25.56
CA ARG A 279 -17.12 9.77 26.39
C ARG A 279 -15.99 10.50 27.10
N PHE A 280 -15.65 11.71 26.64
CA PHE A 280 -14.59 12.53 27.23
C PHE A 280 -15.19 13.63 28.10
N PRO A 281 -14.48 14.07 29.16
CA PRO A 281 -14.93 15.19 30.00
C PRO A 281 -15.15 16.46 29.17
N ALA A 282 -16.11 17.28 29.58
CA ALA A 282 -16.41 18.59 29.00
C ALA A 282 -15.35 19.65 29.37
N THR A 283 -14.10 19.37 29.03
CA THR A 283 -12.94 20.25 29.19
C THR A 283 -12.33 20.54 27.81
N PRO A 284 -11.58 21.63 27.63
CA PRO A 284 -10.90 21.91 26.37
C PRO A 284 -10.03 20.74 25.90
N THR A 285 -9.25 20.14 26.80
CA THR A 285 -8.42 18.96 26.52
C THR A 285 -9.26 17.75 26.08
N GLY A 286 -10.37 17.48 26.76
CA GLY A 286 -11.28 16.37 26.44
C GLY A 286 -11.97 16.55 25.09
N ALA A 287 -12.39 17.76 24.75
CA ALA A 287 -12.98 18.08 23.45
C ALA A 287 -11.97 17.88 22.30
N VAL A 288 -10.72 18.32 22.48
CA VAL A 288 -9.66 18.09 21.49
C VAL A 288 -9.34 16.60 21.34
N ALA A 289 -9.28 15.86 22.45
CA ALA A 289 -9.05 14.41 22.42
C ALA A 289 -10.17 13.66 21.69
N ALA A 290 -11.44 13.97 21.98
CA ALA A 290 -12.59 13.37 21.31
C ALA A 290 -12.60 13.67 19.80
N ARG A 291 -12.22 14.89 19.41
CA ARG A 291 -12.08 15.28 18.00
C ARG A 291 -10.96 14.49 17.33
N ALA A 292 -9.77 14.45 17.94
CA ALA A 292 -8.62 13.74 17.41
C ALA A 292 -8.90 12.24 17.24
N LEU A 293 -9.53 11.59 18.22
CA LEU A 293 -9.99 10.19 18.09
C LEU A 293 -11.01 10.00 16.97
N THR A 294 -11.86 10.99 16.72
CA THR A 294 -12.78 10.96 15.57
C THR A 294 -12.01 11.00 14.25
N TYR A 295 -10.90 11.73 14.16
CA TYR A 295 -10.02 11.72 12.98
C TYR A 295 -9.31 10.38 12.83
N TRP A 296 -8.72 9.84 13.88
CA TRP A 296 -8.12 8.51 13.87
C TRP A 296 -9.09 7.41 13.39
N ALA A 297 -10.38 7.53 13.72
CA ALA A 297 -11.40 6.57 13.33
C ALA A 297 -12.04 6.80 11.96
N ARG A 298 -11.87 7.98 11.32
CA ARG A 298 -12.62 8.34 10.10
C ARG A 298 -11.80 8.98 8.99
N ASP A 299 -10.58 9.40 9.30
CA ASP A 299 -9.71 10.06 8.34
C ASP A 299 -8.72 9.05 7.75
N PRO A 300 -8.75 8.80 6.43
CA PRO A 300 -7.89 7.83 5.78
C PRO A 300 -6.39 8.16 5.92
N ARG A 301 -6.05 9.42 6.21
CA ARG A 301 -4.66 9.85 6.44
C ARG A 301 -4.07 9.24 7.70
N TYR A 302 -4.85 9.20 8.78
CA TYR A 302 -4.45 8.56 10.03
C TYR A 302 -4.49 7.04 9.92
N LEU A 303 -5.47 6.48 9.19
CA LEU A 303 -5.53 5.05 8.95
C LEU A 303 -4.28 4.52 8.26
N GLY A 304 -3.70 5.24 7.30
CA GLY A 304 -2.42 4.86 6.69
C GLY A 304 -1.33 4.53 7.72
N SER A 305 -1.25 5.29 8.81
CA SER A 305 -0.32 5.02 9.92
C SER A 305 -0.74 3.83 10.79
N ILE A 306 -2.05 3.62 11.01
CA ILE A 306 -2.57 2.45 11.76
C ILE A 306 -2.31 1.14 11.00
N VAL A 307 -2.45 1.11 9.67
CA VAL A 307 -2.31 -0.13 8.88
C VAL A 307 -0.92 -0.74 9.05
N ILE A 308 0.11 0.09 9.24
CA ILE A 308 1.50 -0.38 9.43
C ILE A 308 1.68 -1.09 10.78
N VAL A 309 0.84 -0.78 11.79
CA VAL A 309 0.96 -1.30 13.16
C VAL A 309 0.77 -2.82 13.26
N PRO A 310 -0.29 -3.46 12.73
CA PRO A 310 -0.39 -4.91 12.72
C PRO A 310 0.55 -5.55 11.68
N LEU A 311 0.93 -4.80 10.66
CA LEU A 311 1.72 -5.31 9.54
C LEU A 311 3.17 -5.63 9.92
N VAL A 312 3.87 -4.71 10.57
CA VAL A 312 5.26 -4.91 11.00
C VAL A 312 5.44 -6.18 11.85
N PRO A 313 4.62 -6.42 12.89
CA PRO A 313 4.65 -7.67 13.66
C PRO A 313 4.42 -8.91 12.79
N LEU A 314 3.44 -8.88 11.87
CA LEU A 314 3.14 -10.02 11.00
C LEU A 314 4.30 -10.36 10.06
N LEU A 315 4.95 -9.34 9.48
CA LEU A 315 6.13 -9.54 8.64
C LEU A 315 7.30 -10.10 9.44
N MET A 316 7.59 -9.52 10.61
CA MET A 316 8.66 -10.00 11.46
C MET A 316 8.40 -11.44 11.94
N LEU A 317 7.15 -11.79 12.25
CA LEU A 317 6.77 -13.15 12.64
C LEU A 317 6.95 -14.13 11.47
N PHE A 318 6.57 -13.73 10.25
CA PHE A 318 6.79 -14.55 9.06
C PHE A 318 8.28 -14.79 8.83
N PHE A 319 9.11 -13.74 8.87
CA PHE A 319 10.55 -13.90 8.71
C PHE A 319 11.18 -14.76 9.82
N ALA A 320 10.76 -14.57 11.07
CA ALA A 320 11.22 -15.37 12.20
C ALA A 320 10.83 -16.85 12.05
N ALA A 321 9.62 -17.14 11.58
CA ALA A 321 9.17 -18.50 11.33
C ALA A 321 9.98 -19.18 10.20
N GLN A 322 10.41 -18.42 9.18
CA GLN A 322 11.22 -18.94 8.08
C GLN A 322 12.68 -19.16 8.47
N SER A 323 13.27 -18.27 9.27
CA SER A 323 14.66 -18.38 9.71
C SER A 323 14.85 -19.29 10.92
N GLY A 324 13.79 -19.50 11.71
CA GLY A 324 13.86 -20.11 13.05
C GLY A 324 14.44 -19.18 14.12
N ASP A 325 14.77 -17.92 13.77
CA ASP A 325 15.32 -16.92 14.67
C ASP A 325 14.27 -15.86 15.03
N TYR A 326 13.84 -15.85 16.29
CA TYR A 326 12.80 -14.96 16.82
C TYR A 326 13.37 -13.70 17.50
N THR A 327 14.69 -13.49 17.51
CA THR A 327 15.31 -12.36 18.22
C THR A 327 14.82 -10.99 17.72
N LEU A 328 14.69 -10.83 16.39
CA LEU A 328 14.18 -9.59 15.79
C LEU A 328 12.71 -9.31 16.14
N LEU A 329 11.91 -10.36 16.40
CA LEU A 329 10.51 -10.21 16.76
C LEU A 329 10.34 -9.47 18.10
N ASN A 330 11.28 -9.63 19.02
CA ASN A 330 11.24 -8.99 20.34
C ASN A 330 11.28 -7.45 20.27
N PHE A 331 11.81 -6.88 19.18
CA PHE A 331 11.90 -5.43 18.97
C PHE A 331 10.64 -4.79 18.36
N VAL A 332 9.58 -5.56 18.11
CA VAL A 332 8.33 -5.03 17.55
C VAL A 332 7.73 -3.95 18.46
N GLY A 333 7.74 -4.15 19.79
CA GLY A 333 7.18 -3.19 20.75
C GLY A 333 7.73 -1.77 20.61
N PRO A 334 9.06 -1.56 20.69
CA PRO A 334 9.69 -0.25 20.49
C PRO A 334 9.46 0.34 19.11
N ILE A 335 9.41 -0.49 18.06
CA ILE A 335 9.15 -0.03 16.68
C ILE A 335 7.73 0.51 16.56
N ILE A 336 6.74 -0.21 17.11
CA ILE A 336 5.34 0.25 17.13
C ILE A 336 5.18 1.52 17.97
N ALA A 337 5.87 1.60 19.10
CA ALA A 337 5.90 2.80 19.93
C ALA A 337 6.38 4.02 19.15
N PHE A 338 7.50 3.89 18.43
CA PHE A 338 8.04 4.95 17.56
C PHE A 338 7.05 5.35 16.46
N LEU A 339 6.52 4.39 15.71
CA LEU A 339 5.62 4.66 14.57
C LEU A 339 4.35 5.39 15.01
N LEU A 340 3.73 4.96 16.12
CA LEU A 340 2.53 5.59 16.66
C LEU A 340 2.80 6.93 17.32
N ALA A 341 3.93 7.08 18.01
CA ALA A 341 4.29 8.36 18.61
C ALA A 341 4.62 9.43 17.55
N TRP A 342 5.24 9.00 16.45
CA TRP A 342 5.64 9.88 15.35
C TRP A 342 4.49 10.24 14.40
N SER A 343 3.40 9.47 14.38
CA SER A 343 2.25 9.73 13.50
C SER A 343 1.61 11.09 13.73
N ILE A 344 1.65 11.60 14.96
CA ILE A 344 1.11 12.92 15.33
C ILE A 344 2.09 14.07 15.07
N SER A 345 3.26 13.82 14.49
CA SER A 345 4.20 14.88 14.08
C SER A 345 3.64 15.80 12.98
N ALA A 346 2.59 15.36 12.28
CA ALA A 346 1.90 16.10 11.23
C ALA A 346 0.52 16.64 11.65
N ASP A 347 0.12 16.51 12.91
CA ASP A 347 -1.27 16.68 13.36
C ASP A 347 -1.89 18.02 12.97
N ILE A 348 -1.15 19.13 13.14
CA ILE A 348 -1.60 20.47 12.74
C ILE A 348 -1.72 20.59 11.22
N SER A 349 -0.79 19.96 10.48
CA SER A 349 -0.87 19.91 9.01
C SER A 349 -2.12 19.14 8.55
N TYR A 350 -2.48 18.05 9.23
CA TYR A 350 -3.69 17.27 8.91
C TYR A 350 -4.99 18.00 9.24
N ASP A 351 -5.01 18.86 10.26
CA ASP A 351 -6.16 19.72 10.55
C ASP A 351 -6.50 20.65 9.38
N ASN A 352 -5.51 21.06 8.58
CA ASN A 352 -5.70 21.97 7.44
C ASN A 352 -6.52 23.22 7.87
N THR A 353 -7.45 23.69 7.05
CA THR A 353 -8.34 24.82 7.35
C THR A 353 -9.23 24.63 8.58
N ALA A 354 -9.47 23.39 9.04
CA ALA A 354 -10.24 23.14 10.27
C ALA A 354 -9.52 23.62 11.54
N PHE A 355 -8.22 23.91 11.45
CA PHE A 355 -7.43 24.51 12.51
C PHE A 355 -8.00 25.86 12.98
N TRP A 356 -8.67 26.62 12.10
CA TRP A 356 -9.31 27.89 12.45
C TRP A 356 -10.26 27.79 13.65
N LEU A 357 -10.93 26.64 13.82
CA LEU A 357 -11.85 26.41 14.94
C LEU A 357 -11.16 26.53 16.30
N HIS A 358 -9.90 26.09 16.41
CA HIS A 358 -9.16 26.20 17.67
C HIS A 358 -8.77 27.63 17.98
N LEU A 359 -8.41 28.41 16.95
CA LEU A 359 -8.08 29.82 17.10
C LEU A 359 -9.32 30.64 17.48
N SER A 360 -10.44 30.43 16.78
CA SER A 360 -11.65 31.22 16.99
C SER A 360 -12.32 30.93 18.34
N THR A 361 -12.15 29.71 18.88
CA THR A 361 -12.64 29.34 20.21
C THR A 361 -11.65 29.62 21.34
N GLY A 362 -10.43 30.07 21.02
CA GLY A 362 -9.43 30.45 22.03
C GLY A 362 -8.85 29.27 22.82
N VAL A 363 -8.69 28.10 22.18
CA VAL A 363 -8.10 26.92 22.84
C VAL A 363 -6.63 27.19 23.17
N SER A 364 -6.27 27.10 24.45
CA SER A 364 -4.87 27.21 24.87
C SER A 364 -4.02 26.08 24.27
N GLY A 365 -2.78 26.39 23.89
CA GLY A 365 -1.86 25.41 23.31
C GLY A 365 -1.62 24.22 24.24
N ARG A 366 -1.59 24.43 25.57
CA ARG A 366 -1.47 23.32 26.54
C ARG A 366 -2.64 22.34 26.43
N ALA A 367 -3.87 22.85 26.29
CA ALA A 367 -5.06 22.01 26.15
C ALA A 367 -5.10 21.28 24.79
N ASP A 368 -4.74 21.97 23.70
CA ASP A 368 -4.68 21.34 22.38
C ASP A 368 -3.63 20.23 22.33
N ARG A 369 -2.40 20.50 22.78
CA ARG A 369 -1.32 19.49 22.82
C ARG A 369 -1.68 18.31 23.72
N ALA A 370 -2.18 18.57 24.94
CA ALA A 370 -2.58 17.51 25.86
C ALA A 370 -3.73 16.66 25.29
N GLY A 371 -4.68 17.27 24.58
CA GLY A 371 -5.81 16.55 23.99
C GLY A 371 -5.37 15.60 22.87
N ARG A 372 -4.47 16.05 22.00
CA ARG A 372 -3.89 15.21 20.92
C ARG A 372 -3.02 14.09 21.47
N ALA A 373 -2.17 14.39 22.45
CA ALA A 373 -1.36 13.40 23.13
C ALA A 373 -2.21 12.32 23.83
N LEU A 374 -3.31 12.72 24.49
CA LEU A 374 -4.25 11.79 25.10
C LEU A 374 -4.94 10.91 24.05
N ALA A 375 -5.38 11.49 22.92
CA ALA A 375 -6.02 10.74 21.84
C ALA A 375 -5.11 9.66 21.26
N VAL A 376 -3.84 9.98 20.97
CA VAL A 376 -2.89 8.97 20.49
C VAL A 376 -2.56 7.95 21.57
N ALA A 377 -2.37 8.38 22.83
CA ALA A 377 -2.05 7.48 23.94
C ALA A 377 -3.13 6.41 24.18
N VAL A 378 -4.42 6.75 24.01
CA VAL A 378 -5.54 5.79 24.11
C VAL A 378 -5.42 4.66 23.08
N ILE A 379 -4.84 4.94 21.91
CA ILE A 379 -4.64 3.94 20.84
C ILE A 379 -3.29 3.23 21.03
N SER A 380 -2.24 4.00 21.30
CA SER A 380 -0.87 3.52 21.25
C SER A 380 -0.42 2.79 22.51
N ALA A 381 -0.87 3.19 23.70
CA ALA A 381 -0.51 2.49 24.94
C ALA A 381 -0.95 1.00 24.92
N PRO A 382 -2.22 0.65 24.64
CA PRO A 382 -2.61 -0.76 24.60
C PRO A 382 -1.94 -1.52 23.44
N ALA A 383 -1.78 -0.88 22.28
CA ALA A 383 -1.09 -1.50 21.14
C ALA A 383 0.38 -1.84 21.49
N VAL A 384 1.11 -0.88 22.05
CA VAL A 384 2.51 -1.06 22.44
C VAL A 384 2.65 -2.15 23.50
N LEU A 385 1.77 -2.21 24.50
CA LEU A 385 1.79 -3.28 25.50
C LEU A 385 1.61 -4.66 24.85
N VAL A 386 0.58 -4.83 24.02
CA VAL A 386 0.33 -6.09 23.30
C VAL A 386 1.52 -6.48 22.43
N PHE A 387 2.04 -5.53 21.64
CA PHE A 387 3.15 -5.76 20.72
C PHE A 387 4.53 -5.83 21.38
N THR A 388 4.64 -5.55 22.69
CA THR A 388 5.84 -5.82 23.48
C THR A 388 5.76 -7.21 24.12
N ILE A 389 4.61 -7.56 24.71
CA ILE A 389 4.45 -8.79 25.48
C ILE A 389 4.30 -10.01 24.57
N ALA A 390 3.49 -9.92 23.50
CA ALA A 390 3.19 -11.08 22.65
C ALA A 390 4.44 -11.66 21.95
N PRO A 391 5.34 -10.84 21.37
CA PRO A 391 6.62 -11.33 20.85
C PRO A 391 7.46 -12.10 21.85
N LEU A 392 7.66 -11.55 23.05
CA LEU A 392 8.45 -12.16 24.11
C LEU A 392 7.84 -13.49 24.59
N TRP A 393 6.50 -13.57 24.58
CA TRP A 393 5.81 -14.81 24.88
C TRP A 393 6.01 -15.87 23.79
N ILE A 394 5.99 -15.48 22.52
CA ILE A 394 6.21 -16.38 21.37
C ILE A 394 7.66 -16.87 21.31
N SER A 395 8.63 -15.98 21.56
CA SER A 395 10.06 -16.30 21.54
C SER A 395 10.55 -17.02 22.81
N GLY A 396 9.72 -17.06 23.86
CA GLY A 396 10.08 -17.67 25.15
C GLY A 396 11.01 -16.81 26.02
N SER A 397 11.28 -15.55 25.64
CA SER A 397 12.23 -14.66 26.32
C SER A 397 11.55 -13.64 27.25
N LEU A 398 10.58 -14.10 28.04
CA LEU A 398 9.85 -13.24 29.00
C LEU A 398 10.75 -12.58 30.06
N GLU A 399 11.95 -13.09 30.27
CA GLU A 399 12.97 -12.47 31.13
C GLU A 399 13.37 -11.07 30.65
N ASP A 400 13.30 -10.80 29.34
CA ASP A 400 13.63 -9.51 28.73
C ASP A 400 12.52 -8.46 28.89
N LEU A 401 11.38 -8.84 29.49
CA LEU A 401 10.19 -8.00 29.59
C LEU A 401 10.46 -6.63 30.24
N PRO A 402 11.17 -6.51 31.38
CA PRO A 402 11.44 -5.20 31.98
C PRO A 402 12.19 -4.27 31.01
N MET A 403 13.20 -4.80 30.32
CA MET A 403 14.02 -4.05 29.37
C MET A 403 13.18 -3.58 28.17
N MET A 404 12.45 -4.49 27.53
CA MET A 404 11.66 -4.18 26.34
C MET A 404 10.46 -3.30 26.64
N LEU A 405 9.81 -3.50 27.79
CA LEU A 405 8.72 -2.65 28.24
C LEU A 405 9.20 -1.23 28.54
N GLY A 406 10.36 -1.11 29.21
CA GLY A 406 11.00 0.17 29.48
C GLY A 406 11.35 0.95 28.22
N LEU A 407 11.99 0.29 27.27
CA LEU A 407 12.35 0.88 25.99
C LEU A 407 11.09 1.31 25.21
N SER A 408 10.07 0.46 25.16
CA SER A 408 8.83 0.75 24.43
C SER A 408 8.05 1.91 25.03
N ILE A 409 7.91 1.95 26.36
CA ILE A 409 7.23 3.05 27.07
C ILE A 409 8.03 4.35 26.92
N GLY A 410 9.36 4.29 27.10
CA GLY A 410 10.24 5.45 26.93
C GLY A 410 10.14 6.07 25.55
N VAL A 411 10.28 5.24 24.50
CA VAL A 411 10.12 5.66 23.09
C VAL A 411 8.74 6.26 22.86
N LEU A 412 7.67 5.63 23.37
CA LEU A 412 6.30 6.11 23.18
C LEU A 412 6.09 7.49 23.79
N LEU A 413 6.42 7.66 25.08
CA LEU A 413 6.20 8.89 25.81
C LEU A 413 7.08 10.04 25.28
N THR A 414 8.37 9.75 25.07
CA THR A 414 9.33 10.69 24.48
C THR A 414 8.89 11.11 23.08
N GLY A 415 8.46 10.15 22.25
CA GLY A 415 8.00 10.42 20.90
C GLY A 415 6.73 11.27 20.88
N ILE A 416 5.73 11.00 21.74
CA ILE A 416 4.50 11.82 21.81
C ILE A 416 4.83 13.26 22.23
N GLY A 417 5.72 13.40 23.23
CA GLY A 417 6.20 14.70 23.68
C GLY A 417 6.91 15.47 22.57
N PHE A 418 7.86 14.84 21.90
CA PHE A 418 8.64 15.46 20.84
C PHE A 418 7.79 15.78 19.60
N SER A 419 6.93 14.86 19.16
CA SER A 419 5.98 15.10 18.06
C SER A 419 5.02 16.26 18.35
N SER A 420 4.67 16.49 19.61
CA SER A 420 3.85 17.64 20.02
C SER A 420 4.56 18.98 19.77
N VAL A 421 5.89 19.02 19.89
CA VAL A 421 6.73 20.18 19.57
C VAL A 421 6.91 20.30 18.07
N VAL A 422 7.27 19.20 17.38
CA VAL A 422 7.53 19.20 15.94
C VAL A 422 6.30 19.67 15.16
N SER A 423 5.13 19.12 15.44
CA SER A 423 3.88 19.49 14.76
C SER A 423 3.48 20.95 14.98
N ALA A 424 3.83 21.54 16.13
CA ALA A 424 3.62 22.97 16.40
C ALA A 424 4.68 23.85 15.73
N ARG A 425 5.93 23.39 15.61
CA ARG A 425 7.01 24.22 15.09
C ARG A 425 7.13 24.16 13.57
N TYR A 426 6.87 22.99 12.99
CA TYR A 426 7.12 22.66 11.60
C TYR A 426 5.86 22.06 10.98
N THR A 427 5.24 22.82 10.07
CA THR A 427 4.14 22.34 9.22
C THR A 427 4.66 22.06 7.83
N TYR A 428 4.12 21.04 7.18
CA TYR A 428 4.47 20.68 5.81
C TYR A 428 3.21 20.29 5.04
N ASN A 429 3.31 20.25 3.70
CA ASN A 429 2.15 19.91 2.89
C ASN A 429 1.83 18.43 3.05
N VAL A 430 0.58 18.18 3.43
CA VAL A 430 0.02 16.84 3.57
C VAL A 430 -1.15 16.68 2.59
N PRO A 431 -1.56 15.43 2.27
CA PRO A 431 -2.76 15.19 1.50
C PRO A 431 -3.96 15.96 2.06
N LEU A 432 -4.77 16.54 1.17
CA LEU A 432 -5.96 17.29 1.58
C LEU A 432 -6.97 16.36 2.25
N PRO A 433 -7.85 16.89 3.12
CA PRO A 433 -8.91 16.10 3.73
C PRO A 433 -9.75 15.36 2.68
N GLY A 434 -9.82 14.04 2.80
CA GLY A 434 -10.54 13.19 1.83
C GLY A 434 -9.72 12.74 0.63
N GLU A 435 -8.44 13.11 0.50
CA GLU A 435 -7.53 12.51 -0.48
C GLU A 435 -6.92 11.20 0.03
N SER A 436 -6.22 10.47 -0.86
CA SER A 436 -5.52 9.24 -0.49
C SER A 436 -4.28 9.57 0.37
N PRO A 437 -3.98 8.76 1.41
CA PRO A 437 -2.73 8.91 2.18
C PRO A 437 -1.46 8.76 1.33
N LEU A 438 -1.54 8.07 0.18
CA LEU A 438 -0.41 7.83 -0.72
C LEU A 438 -0.12 9.00 -1.67
N LYS A 439 -1.00 10.01 -1.74
CA LYS A 439 -0.82 11.15 -2.64
C LYS A 439 0.23 12.09 -2.07
N THR A 440 1.32 12.34 -2.79
CA THR A 440 2.34 13.31 -2.35
C THR A 440 2.02 14.69 -2.95
N PRO A 441 1.77 15.74 -2.14
CA PRO A 441 1.56 17.09 -2.65
C PRO A 441 2.81 17.62 -3.37
N PRO A 442 2.67 18.32 -4.51
CA PRO A 442 3.81 18.94 -5.19
C PRO A 442 4.52 19.97 -4.29
N GLY A 443 5.84 20.08 -4.44
CA GLY A 443 6.60 21.25 -3.96
C GLY A 443 7.15 21.20 -2.53
N THR A 444 7.08 20.07 -1.81
CA THR A 444 7.59 19.99 -0.40
C THR A 444 8.46 18.79 -0.07
N GLY A 445 8.90 18.01 -1.07
CA GLY A 445 9.65 16.78 -0.84
C GLY A 445 10.89 16.96 0.04
N PHE A 446 11.69 18.01 -0.19
CA PHE A 446 12.92 18.24 0.58
C PHE A 446 12.68 18.69 2.02
N SER A 447 11.79 19.66 2.25
CA SER A 447 11.50 20.15 3.61
C SER A 447 10.82 19.09 4.46
N MET A 448 9.88 18.33 3.87
CA MET A 448 9.26 17.17 4.52
C MET A 448 10.33 16.13 4.88
N PHE A 449 11.18 15.74 3.93
CA PHE A 449 12.25 14.79 4.17
C PHE A 449 13.20 15.25 5.28
N ALA A 450 13.62 16.52 5.26
CA ALA A 450 14.49 17.08 6.30
C ALA A 450 13.84 17.06 7.68
N VAL A 451 12.57 17.46 7.81
CA VAL A 451 11.83 17.42 9.09
C VAL A 451 11.71 15.98 9.60
N GLN A 452 11.44 15.00 8.72
CA GLN A 452 11.36 13.60 9.10
C GLN A 452 12.72 13.06 9.57
N MET A 453 13.77 13.20 8.76
CA MET A 453 15.10 12.66 9.06
C MET A 453 15.72 13.30 10.30
N ILE A 454 15.70 14.63 10.39
CA ILE A 454 16.22 15.36 11.56
C ILE A 454 15.37 15.02 12.78
N GLY A 455 14.05 14.95 12.62
CA GLY A 455 13.13 14.54 13.68
C GLY A 455 13.46 13.16 14.24
N TRP A 456 13.69 12.17 13.38
CA TRP A 456 14.06 10.83 13.81
C TRP A 456 15.42 10.80 14.50
N LEU A 457 16.39 11.57 14.00
CA LEU A 457 17.71 11.68 14.64
C LEU A 457 17.61 12.32 16.03
N VAL A 458 16.85 13.40 16.18
CA VAL A 458 16.63 14.04 17.49
C VAL A 458 15.91 13.10 18.44
N LEU A 459 14.88 12.38 17.96
CA LEU A 459 14.17 11.41 18.78
C LEU A 459 15.10 10.27 19.23
N LEU A 460 15.94 9.76 18.32
CA LEU A 460 16.96 8.76 18.65
C LEU A 460 17.88 9.28 19.76
N VAL A 461 18.36 10.53 19.65
CA VAL A 461 19.21 11.17 20.66
C VAL A 461 18.51 11.26 22.02
N LEU A 462 17.22 11.62 22.04
CA LEU A 462 16.44 11.71 23.28
C LEU A 462 16.26 10.35 23.98
N VAL A 463 16.24 9.26 23.19
CA VAL A 463 16.03 7.88 23.66
C VAL A 463 17.38 7.17 23.96
N ILE A 464 18.53 7.80 23.70
CA ILE A 464 19.87 7.23 23.98
C ILE A 464 19.99 6.66 25.40
N PRO A 465 19.51 7.32 26.48
CA PRO A 465 19.64 6.77 27.83
C PRO A 465 18.95 5.39 27.98
N GLU A 466 17.77 5.21 27.38
CA GLU A 466 17.04 3.94 27.42
C GLU A 466 17.74 2.89 26.53
N LEU A 467 18.19 3.29 25.34
CA LEU A 467 18.93 2.41 24.43
C LEU A 467 20.26 1.96 25.03
N GLY A 468 20.98 2.84 25.71
CA GLY A 468 22.25 2.52 26.36
C GLY A 468 22.08 1.47 27.46
N LEU A 469 21.02 1.58 28.27
CA LEU A 469 20.69 0.60 29.30
C LEU A 469 20.20 -0.73 28.70
N ALA A 470 19.39 -0.68 27.64
CA ALA A 470 18.98 -1.88 26.89
C ALA A 470 20.19 -2.62 26.28
N ILE A 471 21.13 -1.89 25.68
CA ILE A 471 22.37 -2.46 25.14
C ILE A 471 23.23 -3.03 26.28
N ALA A 472 23.36 -2.33 27.40
CA ALA A 472 24.10 -2.82 28.56
C ALA A 472 23.50 -4.13 29.10
N TYR A 473 22.16 -4.24 29.16
CA TYR A 473 21.47 -5.49 29.50
C TYR A 473 21.83 -6.62 28.53
N LEU A 474 21.72 -6.38 27.22
CA LEU A 474 22.00 -7.40 26.19
C LEU A 474 23.47 -7.85 26.17
N VAL A 475 24.42 -6.96 26.47
CA VAL A 475 25.85 -7.26 26.48
C VAL A 475 26.29 -7.95 27.77
N THR A 476 25.75 -7.52 28.92
CA THR A 476 26.20 -8.02 30.23
C THR A 476 25.38 -9.18 30.78
N GLY A 477 24.14 -9.36 30.30
CA GLY A 477 23.18 -10.32 30.86
C GLY A 477 22.68 -9.99 32.26
N ASN A 478 22.97 -8.79 32.79
CA ASN A 478 22.60 -8.42 34.15
C ASN A 478 21.18 -7.83 34.18
N SER A 479 20.27 -8.52 34.87
CA SER A 479 18.86 -8.15 35.01
C SER A 479 18.63 -6.77 35.64
N ALA A 480 19.58 -6.25 36.42
CA ALA A 480 19.51 -4.89 36.96
C ALA A 480 19.38 -3.83 35.86
N PHE A 481 20.08 -4.00 34.73
CA PHE A 481 19.97 -3.05 33.62
C PHE A 481 18.60 -3.09 32.95
N GLY A 482 17.94 -4.25 32.89
CA GLY A 482 16.58 -4.34 32.34
C GLY A 482 15.56 -3.57 33.19
N TRP A 483 15.65 -3.70 34.53
CA TRP A 483 14.82 -2.93 35.45
C TRP A 483 15.15 -1.43 35.44
N LEU A 484 16.44 -1.08 35.28
CA LEU A 484 16.84 0.32 35.09
C LEU A 484 16.29 0.89 33.79
N THR A 485 16.29 0.14 32.68
CA THR A 485 15.65 0.57 31.43
C THR A 485 14.16 0.84 31.64
N LEU A 486 13.46 0.00 32.41
CA LEU A 486 12.05 0.24 32.77
C LEU A 486 11.87 1.53 33.55
N LEU A 487 12.65 1.70 34.63
CA LEU A 487 12.57 2.88 35.47
C LEU A 487 12.87 4.16 34.67
N VAL A 488 13.96 4.16 33.90
CA VAL A 488 14.38 5.30 33.10
C VAL A 488 13.37 5.59 32.00
N GLY A 489 12.91 4.58 31.26
CA GLY A 489 11.89 4.76 30.21
C GLY A 489 10.60 5.35 30.74
N CYS A 490 10.13 4.91 31.91
CA CYS A 490 8.96 5.51 32.55
C CYS A 490 9.25 6.94 33.02
N VAL A 491 10.36 7.20 33.71
CA VAL A 491 10.64 8.51 34.32
C VAL A 491 11.03 9.54 33.26
N LEU A 492 12.06 9.25 32.46
CA LEU A 492 12.55 10.15 31.41
C LEU A 492 11.48 10.38 30.35
N GLY A 493 10.83 9.32 29.87
CA GLY A 493 9.72 9.42 28.93
C GLY A 493 8.59 10.32 29.45
N THR A 494 8.19 10.18 30.71
CA THR A 494 7.17 11.05 31.32
C THR A 494 7.63 12.51 31.38
N VAL A 495 8.88 12.76 31.77
CA VAL A 495 9.45 14.11 31.83
C VAL A 495 9.47 14.75 30.44
N LEU A 496 9.95 14.03 29.43
CA LEU A 496 10.03 14.51 28.05
C LEU A 496 8.64 14.71 27.43
N LEU A 497 7.66 13.88 27.77
CA LEU A 497 6.26 14.11 27.42
C LEU A 497 5.77 15.45 27.98
N LEU A 498 5.89 15.68 29.28
CA LEU A 498 5.40 16.90 29.94
C LEU A 498 6.10 18.16 29.41
N VAL A 499 7.42 18.09 29.20
CA VAL A 499 8.21 19.17 28.60
C VAL A 499 7.76 19.42 27.17
N GLY A 500 7.57 18.37 26.37
CA GLY A 500 7.11 18.45 24.99
C GLY A 500 5.72 19.09 24.85
N LEU A 501 4.78 18.72 25.72
CA LEU A 501 3.45 19.34 25.77
C LEU A 501 3.51 20.83 26.14
N LYS A 502 4.36 21.19 27.11
CA LYS A 502 4.55 22.58 27.53
C LYS A 502 5.18 23.42 26.43
N VAL A 503 6.29 22.97 25.85
CA VAL A 503 7.04 23.68 24.81
C VAL A 503 6.23 23.74 23.51
N GLY A 504 5.60 22.64 23.11
CA GLY A 504 4.70 22.60 21.95
C GLY A 504 3.50 23.52 22.12
N GLY A 505 2.93 23.60 23.33
CA GLY A 505 1.84 24.52 23.65
C GLY A 505 2.27 25.99 23.56
N GLN A 506 3.46 26.32 24.05
CA GLN A 506 4.03 27.68 23.92
C GLN A 506 4.28 28.07 22.47
N TRP A 507 4.76 27.13 21.64
CA TRP A 507 4.93 27.37 20.20
C TRP A 507 3.59 27.61 19.50
N TYR A 508 2.59 26.79 19.85
CA TYR A 508 1.21 26.99 19.38
C TYR A 508 0.71 28.38 19.75
N ASP A 509 0.76 28.77 21.02
CA ASP A 509 0.19 30.05 21.49
C ASP A 509 0.88 31.26 20.83
N ARG A 510 2.19 31.16 20.57
CA ARG A 510 2.97 32.24 19.95
C ARG A 510 2.81 32.36 18.45
N ARG A 511 2.42 31.29 17.75
CA ARG A 511 2.44 31.21 16.27
C ARG A 511 1.17 30.67 15.65
N ALA A 512 0.08 30.63 16.39
CA ALA A 512 -1.19 30.10 15.89
C ALA A 512 -1.65 30.77 14.58
N PRO A 513 -1.57 32.12 14.41
CA PRO A 513 -1.95 32.77 13.15
C PRO A 513 -1.09 32.34 11.96
N GLU A 514 0.23 32.25 12.14
CA GLU A 514 1.17 31.85 11.10
C GLU A 514 0.98 30.37 10.73
N GLN A 515 0.69 29.51 11.71
CA GLN A 515 0.34 28.11 11.46
C GLN A 515 -0.93 28.00 10.63
N LEU A 516 -1.98 28.77 10.98
CA LEU A 516 -3.23 28.79 10.21
C LEU A 516 -2.98 29.22 8.76
N GLN A 517 -2.15 30.24 8.55
CA GLN A 517 -1.75 30.66 7.22
C GLN A 517 -1.03 29.53 6.48
N ALA A 518 -0.04 28.88 7.09
CA ALA A 518 0.70 27.79 6.46
C ALA A 518 -0.18 26.60 6.04
N VAL A 519 -1.15 26.21 6.86
CA VAL A 519 -2.03 25.07 6.58
C VAL A 519 -3.20 25.38 5.65
N SER A 520 -3.44 26.66 5.32
CA SER A 520 -4.54 27.11 4.46
C SER A 520 -4.13 27.44 3.01
N VAL A 521 -2.82 27.46 2.71
CA VAL A 521 -2.29 27.85 1.39
C VAL A 521 -2.55 26.81 0.29
N ASN A 522 -2.69 25.53 0.63
CA ASN A 522 -3.04 24.49 -0.35
C ASN A 522 -4.57 24.38 -0.45
N LYS A 523 -5.15 24.91 -1.54
CA LYS A 523 -6.56 24.73 -1.91
C LYS A 523 -6.71 23.73 -3.04
#